data_AF-A0A1V3IPU3-F1
#
_entry.id   AF-A0A1V3IPU3-F1
#
_cell.length_a   1.000
_cell.length_b   1.000
_cell.length_c   1.000
_cell.angle_alpha   90.00
_cell.angle_beta   90.00
_cell.angle_gamma   90.00
#
_symmetry.space_group_name_H-M   'P 1'
#
loop_
_entity.id
_entity.type
_entity.pdbx_description
1 polymer ?
#
loop_
_entity_poly.entity_id
_entity_poly.type
_entity_poly.pdbx_seq_one_letter_code
_entity_poly.pdbx_strand_id
1 'polypeptide(L)'
;MKNFTDIVNRLKTELSMTMDKEVAEFLGMSKSAFAERKRRNVFPEEALRLADLKHPDLKLDLEYILTGQDDIHQKIKELDQRSWLKSINEDEIAHEDIAHHVSGVSITPPNANTYVLLNTEETLLLMWFRRSDSKSKKMILDVSKMSCDLSMATMKLNEYTEKERLKYTEKTKRKK
;
A
#
# COMPACT_ATOMS: atom_id res chain seq x y z
N MET A 1 -17.95 11.16 3.88
CA MET A 1 -19.28 10.77 3.35
C MET A 1 -19.16 10.86 1.83
N LYS A 2 -19.12 9.73 1.10
CA LYS A 2 -18.91 9.75 -0.37
C LYS A 2 -20.19 10.30 -1.03
N ASN A 3 -20.12 11.43 -1.72
CA ASN A 3 -21.28 12.04 -2.36
C ASN A 3 -21.44 11.46 -3.78
N PHE A 4 -22.64 10.96 -4.11
CA PHE A 4 -22.96 10.42 -5.44
C PHE A 4 -22.60 11.41 -6.55
N THR A 5 -22.85 12.69 -6.30
CA THR A 5 -22.59 13.77 -7.27
C THR A 5 -21.11 13.91 -7.58
N ASP A 6 -20.24 13.77 -6.57
CA ASP A 6 -18.79 13.92 -6.76
C ASP A 6 -18.22 12.76 -7.57
N ILE A 7 -18.69 11.53 -7.31
CA ILE A 7 -18.29 10.34 -8.07
C ILE A 7 -18.71 10.48 -9.53
N VAL A 8 -19.95 10.90 -9.78
CA VAL A 8 -20.46 11.10 -11.14
C VAL A 8 -19.70 12.22 -11.86
N ASN A 9 -19.36 13.31 -11.17
CA ASN A 9 -18.59 14.38 -11.77
C ASN A 9 -17.18 13.92 -12.16
N ARG A 10 -16.50 13.13 -11.32
CA ARG A 10 -15.20 12.54 -11.69
C ARG A 10 -15.32 11.58 -12.88
N LEU A 11 -16.32 10.71 -12.87
CA LEU A 11 -16.57 9.80 -14.00
C LEU A 11 -16.84 10.57 -15.30
N LYS A 12 -17.58 11.66 -15.23
CA LYS A 12 -17.81 12.56 -16.36
C LYS A 12 -16.53 13.20 -16.87
N THR A 13 -15.65 13.64 -15.97
CA THR A 13 -14.35 14.21 -16.33
C THR A 13 -13.48 13.18 -17.06
N GLU A 14 -13.36 11.96 -16.52
CA GLU A 14 -12.59 10.88 -17.12
C GLU A 14 -13.11 10.50 -18.52
N LEU A 15 -14.43 10.36 -18.66
CA LEU A 15 -15.05 9.97 -19.93
C LEU A 15 -15.30 11.15 -20.87
N SER A 16 -14.93 12.38 -20.48
CA SER A 16 -15.25 13.62 -21.20
C SER A 16 -16.76 13.76 -21.54
N MET A 17 -17.63 13.25 -20.66
CA MET A 17 -19.08 13.31 -20.78
C MET A 17 -19.63 14.51 -20.01
N THR A 18 -20.75 15.07 -20.47
CA THR A 18 -21.38 16.22 -19.78
C THR A 18 -22.71 15.84 -19.15
N MET A 19 -23.42 14.89 -19.75
CA MET A 19 -24.82 14.62 -19.42
C MET A 19 -24.97 13.35 -18.57
N ASP A 20 -25.84 13.41 -17.54
CA ASP A 20 -26.19 12.24 -16.70
C ASP A 20 -26.77 11.08 -17.54
N LYS A 21 -27.39 11.39 -18.68
CA LYS A 21 -27.94 10.39 -19.62
C LYS A 21 -26.83 9.49 -20.20
N GLU A 22 -25.68 10.07 -20.54
CA GLU A 22 -24.55 9.38 -21.16
C GLU A 22 -23.86 8.49 -20.14
N VAL A 23 -23.73 8.98 -18.90
CA VAL A 23 -23.24 8.19 -17.77
C VAL A 23 -24.15 6.99 -17.48
N ALA A 24 -25.48 7.18 -17.51
CA ALA A 24 -26.42 6.08 -17.30
C ALA A 24 -26.30 5.01 -18.40
N GLU A 25 -26.18 5.44 -19.65
CA GLU A 25 -25.99 4.54 -20.81
C GLU A 25 -24.66 3.78 -20.71
N PHE A 26 -23.57 4.46 -20.34
CA PHE A 26 -22.25 3.85 -20.11
C PHE A 26 -22.30 2.77 -19.00
N LEU A 27 -22.99 3.06 -17.90
CA LEU A 27 -23.19 2.11 -16.80
C LEU A 27 -24.23 1.01 -17.13
N GLY A 28 -24.78 0.99 -18.34
CA GLY A 28 -25.74 -0.02 -18.79
C GLY A 28 -27.09 0.04 -18.08
N MET A 29 -27.53 1.23 -17.64
CA MET A 29 -28.80 1.40 -16.93
C MET A 29 -29.71 2.48 -17.54
N SER A 30 -31.00 2.40 -17.24
CA SER A 30 -31.97 3.39 -17.69
C SER A 30 -31.83 4.72 -16.95
N LYS A 31 -32.24 5.82 -17.61
CA LYS A 31 -32.23 7.17 -17.03
C LYS A 31 -33.04 7.27 -15.73
N SER A 32 -34.16 6.56 -15.64
CA SER A 32 -34.99 6.48 -14.44
C SER A 32 -34.31 5.74 -13.30
N ALA A 33 -33.62 4.63 -13.58
CA ALA A 33 -32.89 3.85 -12.59
C ALA A 33 -31.68 4.62 -12.03
N PHE A 34 -31.02 5.43 -12.85
CA PHE A 34 -29.95 6.32 -12.42
C PHE A 34 -30.47 7.47 -11.55
N ALA A 35 -31.58 8.11 -11.95
CA ALA A 35 -32.20 9.19 -11.18
C ALA A 35 -32.66 8.72 -9.78
N GLU A 36 -33.26 7.53 -9.68
CA GLU A 36 -33.63 6.94 -8.38
C GLU A 36 -32.42 6.70 -7.48
N ARG A 37 -31.30 6.22 -8.03
CA ARG A 37 -30.05 6.02 -7.29
C ARG A 37 -29.42 7.33 -6.84
N LYS A 38 -29.47 8.37 -7.69
CA LYS A 38 -29.06 9.74 -7.35
C LYS A 38 -29.87 10.27 -6.17
N ARG A 39 -31.20 10.08 -6.17
CA ARG A 39 -32.08 10.47 -5.05
C ARG A 39 -31.74 9.74 -3.75
N ARG A 40 -31.36 8.46 -3.84
CA ARG A 40 -30.95 7.64 -2.69
C ARG A 40 -29.49 7.87 -2.26
N ASN A 41 -28.72 8.65 -3.03
CA ASN A 41 -27.30 8.88 -2.83
C ASN A 41 -26.46 7.59 -2.78
N VAL A 42 -26.80 6.59 -3.61
CA VAL A 42 -26.09 5.31 -3.69
C VAL A 42 -25.53 5.11 -5.10
N PHE A 43 -24.21 5.12 -5.23
CA PHE A 43 -23.53 4.97 -6.51
C PHE A 43 -23.44 3.48 -6.91
N PRO A 44 -23.74 3.11 -8.16
CA PRO A 44 -23.70 1.73 -8.63
C PRO A 44 -22.26 1.29 -8.97
N GLU A 45 -21.45 1.03 -7.95
CA GLU A 45 -20.04 0.63 -8.10
C GLU A 45 -19.85 -0.62 -8.99
N GLU A 46 -20.66 -1.65 -8.80
CA GLU A 46 -20.60 -2.87 -9.61
C GLU A 46 -20.86 -2.60 -11.11
N ALA A 47 -21.75 -1.66 -11.43
CA ALA A 47 -22.03 -1.29 -12.81
C ALA A 47 -20.84 -0.58 -13.45
N LEU A 48 -20.10 0.22 -12.68
CA LEU A 48 -18.88 0.88 -13.15
C LEU A 48 -17.78 -0.15 -13.44
N ARG A 49 -17.55 -1.11 -12.53
CA ARG A 49 -16.56 -2.19 -12.73
C ARG A 49 -16.90 -3.06 -13.95
N LEU A 50 -18.18 -3.35 -14.16
CA LEU A 50 -18.64 -4.08 -15.35
C LEU A 50 -18.46 -3.27 -16.64
N ALA A 51 -18.66 -1.95 -16.59
CA ALA A 51 -18.46 -1.07 -17.75
C ALA A 51 -16.98 -1.00 -18.13
N ASP A 52 -16.08 -0.90 -17.16
CA ASP A 52 -14.62 -0.95 -17.36
C ASP A 52 -14.17 -2.27 -18.00
N LEU A 53 -14.68 -3.41 -17.51
CA LEU A 53 -14.39 -4.72 -18.10
C LEU A 53 -14.86 -4.85 -19.56
N LYS A 54 -15.96 -4.18 -19.92
CA LYS A 54 -16.48 -4.16 -21.31
C LYS A 54 -15.71 -3.20 -22.22
N HIS A 55 -15.03 -2.23 -21.65
CA HIS A 55 -14.31 -1.19 -22.37
C HIS A 55 -12.87 -1.04 -21.83
N PRO A 56 -12.03 -2.10 -21.91
CA PRO A 56 -10.67 -2.07 -21.39
C PRO A 56 -9.79 -1.00 -22.08
N ASP A 57 -10.20 -0.54 -23.26
CA ASP A 57 -9.53 0.48 -24.06
C ASP A 57 -9.50 1.85 -23.38
N LEU A 58 -10.49 2.14 -22.51
CA LEU A 58 -10.67 3.44 -21.87
C LEU A 58 -9.73 3.65 -20.67
N LYS A 59 -9.11 2.58 -20.14
CA LYS A 59 -8.16 2.61 -19.00
C LYS A 59 -8.62 3.52 -17.86
N LEU A 60 -9.83 3.30 -17.35
CA LEU A 60 -10.41 4.13 -16.31
C LEU A 60 -9.71 3.89 -14.96
N ASP A 61 -9.41 4.98 -14.25
CA ASP A 61 -8.97 4.91 -12.86
C ASP A 61 -10.19 4.76 -11.93
N LEU A 62 -10.58 3.50 -11.70
CA LEU A 62 -11.72 3.14 -10.86
C LEU A 62 -11.58 3.67 -9.43
N GLU A 63 -10.36 3.66 -8.89
CA GLU A 63 -10.10 4.06 -7.51
C GLU A 63 -10.27 5.57 -7.37
N TYR A 64 -9.73 6.35 -8.31
CA TYR A 64 -9.94 7.80 -8.37
C TYR A 64 -11.42 8.15 -8.52
N ILE A 65 -12.16 7.49 -9.40
CA ILE A 65 -13.58 7.79 -9.61
C ILE A 65 -14.36 7.60 -8.29
N LEU A 66 -14.17 6.47 -7.62
CA LEU A 66 -14.92 6.10 -6.42
C LEU A 66 -14.50 6.86 -5.15
N THR A 67 -13.21 7.16 -5.01
CA THR A 67 -12.66 7.75 -3.78
C THR A 67 -12.33 9.23 -3.91
N GLY A 68 -12.04 9.70 -5.13
CA GLY A 68 -11.49 11.03 -5.40
C GLY A 68 -10.03 11.17 -5.00
N GLN A 69 -9.36 10.07 -4.62
CA GLN A 69 -7.93 10.04 -4.38
C GLN A 69 -7.28 9.66 -5.70
N ASP A 70 -6.49 10.58 -6.28
CA ASP A 70 -5.66 10.27 -7.44
C ASP A 70 -4.87 9.00 -7.13
N ASP A 71 -4.73 8.09 -8.09
CA ASP A 71 -3.84 6.96 -7.94
C ASP A 71 -2.47 7.49 -7.47
N ILE A 72 -2.16 7.18 -6.21
CA ILE A 72 -0.90 7.57 -5.57
C ILE A 72 0.25 7.08 -6.45
N HIS A 73 0.07 6.00 -7.23
CA HIS A 73 1.05 5.51 -8.18
C HIS A 73 1.30 6.45 -9.38
N GLN A 74 0.29 7.17 -9.90
CA GLN A 74 0.50 8.17 -10.97
C GLN A 74 1.18 9.42 -10.43
N LYS A 75 0.78 9.88 -9.24
CA LYS A 75 1.44 11.01 -8.56
C LYS A 75 2.88 10.70 -8.18
N ILE A 76 3.17 9.49 -7.71
CA ILE A 76 4.53 9.01 -7.44
C ILE A 76 5.34 8.96 -8.75
N LYS A 77 4.76 8.49 -9.85
CA LYS A 77 5.44 8.43 -11.16
C LYS A 77 5.74 9.82 -11.74
N GLU A 78 4.83 10.78 -11.59
CA GLU A 78 5.06 12.19 -11.95
C GLU A 78 6.04 12.89 -11.01
N LEU A 79 5.99 12.61 -9.70
CA LEU A 79 6.96 13.13 -8.73
C LEU A 79 8.36 12.58 -9.00
N ASP A 80 8.50 11.31 -9.35
CA ASP A 80 9.78 10.67 -9.68
C ASP A 80 10.40 11.31 -10.94
N GLN A 81 9.58 11.55 -11.96
CA GLN A 81 10.01 12.28 -13.17
C GLN A 81 10.38 13.75 -12.90
N ARG A 82 9.68 14.44 -12.00
CA ARG A 82 9.98 15.83 -11.60
C ARG A 82 11.16 15.94 -10.62
N SER A 83 11.36 14.93 -9.78
CA SER A 83 12.45 14.86 -8.79
C SER A 83 13.81 14.67 -9.45
N TRP A 84 13.89 14.14 -10.67
CA TRP A 84 15.13 14.08 -11.47
C TRP A 84 15.52 15.43 -12.10
N LEU A 85 14.62 16.42 -12.17
CA LEU A 85 14.87 17.73 -12.79
C LEU A 85 15.17 18.85 -11.80
N LYS A 86 14.89 18.67 -10.50
CA LYS A 86 15.39 19.58 -9.47
C LYS A 86 16.60 18.94 -8.80
N SER A 87 17.78 19.30 -9.30
CA SER A 87 19.01 19.25 -8.51
C SER A 87 18.71 19.87 -7.15
N ILE A 88 18.68 19.02 -6.13
CA ILE A 88 18.48 19.39 -4.73
C ILE A 88 19.62 20.32 -4.37
N ASN A 89 19.30 21.61 -4.17
CA ASN A 89 20.11 22.45 -3.30
C ASN A 89 19.77 21.98 -1.89
N GLU A 90 20.75 21.32 -1.28
CA GLU A 90 20.75 20.95 0.13
C GLU A 90 20.61 22.24 0.95
N ASP A 91 19.49 22.38 1.66
CA ASP A 91 19.40 22.91 3.02
C ASP A 91 17.91 23.08 3.39
N GLU A 92 17.57 22.74 4.64
CA GLU A 92 16.25 22.87 5.28
C GLU A 92 15.21 21.77 5.03
N ILE A 93 15.27 20.68 5.82
CA ILE A 93 14.02 20.04 6.28
C ILE A 93 14.12 19.78 7.80
N ALA A 94 13.30 20.51 8.55
CA ALA A 94 13.14 20.43 10.00
C ALA A 94 12.45 19.14 10.44
N HIS A 95 12.73 18.73 11.67
CA HIS A 95 12.43 17.44 12.26
C HIS A 95 11.02 17.38 12.88
N GLU A 96 9.95 17.68 12.13
CA GLU A 96 8.58 17.54 12.63
C GLU A 96 7.63 17.25 11.47
N ASP A 97 7.12 16.01 11.40
CA ASP A 97 5.91 15.54 10.69
C ASP A 97 6.06 14.09 10.16
N ILE A 98 6.55 13.16 11.00
CA ILE A 98 6.49 11.72 10.67
C ILE A 98 5.09 11.19 11.04
N ALA A 99 4.10 11.58 10.23
CA ALA A 99 2.81 10.93 10.22
C ALA A 99 2.99 9.47 9.79
N HIS A 100 2.40 8.54 10.54
CA HIS A 100 2.41 7.10 10.28
C HIS A 100 1.67 6.77 8.96
N HIS A 101 2.34 6.95 7.83
CA HIS A 101 1.95 6.38 6.57
C HIS A 101 2.84 5.17 6.29
N VAL A 102 2.22 3.98 6.25
CA VAL A 102 2.84 2.78 5.69
C VAL A 102 2.98 3.00 4.17
N SER A 103 3.98 3.79 3.81
CA SER A 103 4.40 4.06 2.43
C SER A 103 5.49 3.04 2.12
N GLY A 104 5.13 1.99 1.38
CA GLY A 104 6.10 1.04 0.86
C GLY A 104 6.94 1.71 -0.22
N VAL A 105 8.10 2.24 0.15
CA VAL A 105 9.04 2.84 -0.79
C VAL A 105 9.70 1.70 -1.58
N SER A 106 9.48 1.67 -2.89
CA SER A 106 10.15 0.73 -3.79
C SER A 106 11.60 1.16 -4.02
N ILE A 107 12.51 0.71 -3.17
CA ILE A 107 13.95 0.94 -3.34
C ILE A 107 14.55 -0.16 -4.24
N THR A 108 14.13 -0.21 -5.49
CA THR A 108 14.62 -1.25 -6.42
C THR A 108 16.00 -0.85 -6.99
N PRO A 109 17.07 -1.65 -6.80
CA PRO A 109 18.29 -1.51 -7.59
C PRO A 109 18.01 -1.88 -9.07
N PRO A 110 18.70 -1.28 -10.05
CA PRO A 110 18.38 -1.44 -11.48
C PRO A 110 18.44 -2.88 -12.02
N ASN A 111 18.93 -3.85 -11.24
CA ASN A 111 19.12 -5.26 -11.62
C ASN A 111 18.32 -6.27 -10.77
N ALA A 112 17.26 -5.86 -10.09
CA ALA A 112 16.46 -6.80 -9.28
C ALA A 112 15.42 -7.54 -10.12
N ASN A 113 15.49 -8.88 -10.14
CA ASN A 113 14.53 -9.76 -10.84
C ASN A 113 13.19 -9.95 -10.10
N THR A 114 13.06 -9.43 -8.88
CA THR A 114 11.88 -9.66 -8.02
C THR A 114 11.52 -8.37 -7.29
N TYR A 115 10.24 -8.02 -7.31
CA TYR A 115 9.69 -6.92 -6.52
C TYR A 115 9.46 -7.38 -5.08
N VAL A 116 10.06 -6.67 -4.13
CA VAL A 116 9.85 -6.88 -2.70
C VAL A 116 9.14 -5.66 -2.14
N LEU A 117 7.94 -5.87 -1.58
CA LEU A 117 7.23 -4.84 -0.84
C LEU A 117 7.92 -4.67 0.51
N LEU A 118 8.38 -3.45 0.79
CA LEU A 118 9.06 -3.11 2.03
C LEU A 118 8.11 -2.32 2.92
N ASN A 119 8.11 -2.63 4.21
CA ASN A 119 7.43 -1.80 5.20
C ASN A 119 8.25 -0.53 5.50
N THR A 120 7.71 0.36 6.34
CA THR A 120 8.34 1.64 6.68
C THR A 120 9.66 1.47 7.43
N GLU A 121 9.75 0.48 8.31
CA GLU A 121 10.94 0.21 9.11
C GLU A 121 12.06 -0.36 8.23
N GLU A 122 11.74 -1.28 7.33
CA GLU A 122 12.65 -1.85 6.34
C GLU A 122 13.16 -0.77 5.38
N THR A 123 12.28 0.14 4.97
CA THR A 123 12.63 1.30 4.14
C THR A 123 13.64 2.18 4.86
N LEU A 124 13.38 2.54 6.12
CA LEU A 124 14.28 3.36 6.92
C LEU A 124 15.61 2.63 7.11
N LEU A 125 15.61 1.36 7.50
CA LEU A 125 16.82 0.58 7.70
C LEU A 125 17.69 0.55 6.44
N LEU A 126 17.09 0.33 5.27
CA LEU A 126 17.80 0.36 3.99
C LEU A 126 18.32 1.76 3.65
N MET A 127 17.56 2.81 3.93
CA MET A 127 18.00 4.20 3.77
C MET A 127 19.24 4.50 4.62
N TRP A 128 19.18 4.18 5.92
CA TRP A 128 20.30 4.32 6.85
C TRP A 128 21.51 3.51 6.39
N PHE A 129 21.30 2.26 5.96
CA PHE A 129 22.36 1.40 5.47
C PHE A 129 23.03 1.96 4.20
N ARG A 130 22.25 2.46 3.23
CA ARG A 130 22.79 3.01 1.98
C ARG A 130 23.63 4.26 2.22
N ARG A 131 23.18 5.16 3.10
CA ARG A 131 23.84 6.43 3.44
C ARG A 131 25.07 6.29 4.35
N SER A 132 25.17 5.18 5.07
CA SER A 132 26.25 4.95 6.04
C SER A 132 27.63 4.69 5.40
N ASP A 133 28.69 4.86 6.18
CA ASP A 133 30.05 4.46 5.81
C ASP A 133 30.25 2.94 5.94
N SER A 134 31.38 2.42 5.45
CA SER A 134 31.66 0.98 5.45
C SER A 134 31.70 0.37 6.87
N LYS A 135 32.20 1.14 7.85
CA LYS A 135 32.24 0.73 9.26
C LYS A 135 30.84 0.61 9.86
N SER A 136 29.99 1.60 9.67
CA SER A 136 28.63 1.60 10.22
C SER A 136 27.74 0.57 9.51
N LYS A 137 27.92 0.37 8.19
CA LYS A 137 27.25 -0.74 7.47
C LYS A 137 27.56 -2.09 8.10
N LYS A 138 28.82 -2.33 8.44
CA LYS A 138 29.24 -3.56 9.13
C LYS A 138 28.57 -3.69 10.50
N MET A 139 28.54 -2.60 11.28
CA MET A 139 27.86 -2.61 12.59
C MET A 139 26.36 -2.91 12.48
N ILE A 140 25.67 -2.31 11.50
CA ILE A 140 24.24 -2.59 11.25
C ILE A 140 24.05 -4.08 10.98
N LEU A 141 24.85 -4.68 10.10
CA LEU A 141 24.77 -6.10 9.76
C LEU A 141 25.09 -7.01 10.96
N ASP A 142 26.14 -6.67 11.72
CA ASP A 142 26.55 -7.45 12.89
C ASP A 142 25.43 -7.44 13.96
N VAL A 143 24.80 -6.29 14.20
CA VAL A 143 23.66 -6.18 15.13
C VAL A 143 22.48 -7.01 14.64
N SER A 144 22.10 -6.91 13.36
CA SER A 144 21.01 -7.71 12.81
C SER A 144 21.26 -9.21 12.96
N LYS A 145 22.51 -9.66 12.74
CA LYS A 145 22.89 -11.06 12.93
C LYS A 145 22.78 -11.49 14.39
N MET A 146 23.32 -10.69 15.32
CA MET A 146 23.24 -10.98 16.75
C MET A 146 21.79 -11.06 17.24
N SER A 147 20.91 -10.17 16.77
CA SER A 147 19.48 -10.21 17.10
C SER A 147 18.80 -11.48 16.60
N CYS A 148 19.13 -11.93 15.38
CA CYS A 148 18.62 -13.19 14.83
C CYS A 148 19.10 -14.40 15.66
N ASP A 149 20.40 -14.45 15.97
CA ASP A 149 20.99 -15.53 16.76
C ASP A 149 20.36 -15.59 18.17
N LEU A 150 20.13 -14.43 18.78
CA LEU A 150 19.44 -14.33 20.07
C LEU A 150 18.01 -14.87 19.99
N SER A 151 17.25 -14.49 18.96
CA SER A 151 15.87 -14.97 18.75
C SER A 151 15.82 -16.49 18.56
N MET A 152 16.76 -17.06 17.81
CA MET A 152 16.86 -18.51 17.66
C MET A 152 17.23 -19.22 18.96
N ALA A 153 18.15 -18.63 19.74
CA ALA A 153 18.55 -19.19 21.03
C ALA A 153 17.39 -19.19 22.04
N THR A 154 16.61 -18.11 22.10
CA THR A 154 15.43 -18.04 22.98
C THR A 154 14.36 -19.03 22.56
N MET A 155 14.11 -19.20 21.26
CA MET A 155 13.18 -20.21 20.75
C MET A 155 13.58 -21.62 21.16
N LYS A 156 14.87 -21.99 21.01
CA LYS A 156 15.39 -23.30 21.44
C LYS A 156 15.29 -23.50 22.95
N LEU A 157 15.58 -22.47 23.74
CA LEU A 157 15.47 -22.53 25.20
C LEU A 157 14.01 -22.76 25.64
N ASN A 158 13.07 -22.09 24.98
CA ASN A 158 11.64 -22.28 25.23
C ASN A 158 11.22 -23.72 24.91
N GLU A 159 11.59 -24.24 23.74
CA GLU A 159 11.30 -25.62 23.34
C GLU A 159 11.84 -26.65 24.35
N TYR A 160 13.09 -26.47 24.81
CA TYR A 160 13.68 -27.33 25.85
C TYR A 160 12.87 -27.27 27.16
N THR A 161 12.51 -26.06 27.59
CA THR A 161 11.75 -25.85 28.82
C THR A 161 10.36 -26.49 28.76
N GLU A 162 9.68 -26.35 27.62
CA GLU A 162 8.38 -26.99 27.39
C GLU A 162 8.48 -28.52 27.38
N LYS A 163 9.50 -29.08 26.71
CA LYS A 163 9.75 -30.53 26.71
C LYS A 163 10.00 -31.08 28.11
N GLU A 164 10.77 -30.38 28.94
CA GLU A 164 11.01 -30.80 30.32
C GLU A 164 9.73 -30.74 31.17
N ARG A 165 8.90 -29.71 30.99
CA ARG A 165 7.57 -29.63 31.63
C ARG A 165 6.67 -30.78 31.20
N LEU A 166 6.60 -31.10 29.91
CA LEU A 166 5.81 -32.22 29.39
C LEU A 166 6.27 -33.55 29.99
N LYS A 167 7.59 -33.84 29.97
CA LYS A 167 8.13 -35.05 30.62
C LYS A 167 7.78 -35.13 32.10
N TYR A 168 7.80 -34.01 32.82
CA TYR A 168 7.39 -33.97 34.23
C TYR A 168 5.90 -34.31 34.40
N THR A 169 5.02 -33.76 33.56
CA THR A 169 3.58 -34.06 33.58
C THR A 169 3.27 -35.51 33.20
N GLU A 170 4.01 -36.11 32.28
CA GLU A 170 3.88 -37.53 31.91
C GLU A 170 4.33 -38.46 33.04
N LYS A 171 5.47 -38.15 33.69
CA LYS A 171 5.97 -38.91 34.85
C LYS A 171 5.01 -38.85 36.03
N THR A 172 4.35 -37.72 36.26
CA THR A 172 3.34 -37.58 37.32
C THR A 172 2.04 -38.30 37.00
N LYS A 173 1.60 -38.32 35.73
CA LYS A 173 0.46 -39.13 35.29
C LYS A 173 0.70 -40.65 35.43
N ARG A 174 1.91 -41.13 35.15
CA ARG A 174 2.28 -42.56 35.29
C ARG A 174 2.43 -43.05 36.74
N LYS A 175 2.52 -42.13 37.72
CA LYS A 175 2.64 -42.45 39.16
C LYS A 175 1.30 -42.48 39.91
N LYS A 176 0.20 -42.11 39.26
CA LYS A 176 -1.18 -42.30 39.73
C LYS A 176 -1.77 -43.53 39.06
#